data_AF-A0A3R7X7G7-F1
#
_entry.id   AF-A0A3R7X7G7-F1
#
_cell.length_a   1.000
_cell.length_b   1.000
_cell.length_c   1.000
_cell.angle_alpha   90.00
_cell.angle_beta   90.00
_cell.angle_gamma   90.00
#
_symmetry.space_group_name_H-M   'P 1'
#
loop_
_entity.id
_entity.type
_entity.pdbx_description
1 polymer ?
#
loop_
_entity_poly.entity_id
_entity_poly.type
_entity_poly.pdbx_seq_one_letter_code
_entity_poly.pdbx_strand_id
1 'polypeptide(L)'
;MENELKEEVPDNIVQIARELGCIKVPKYIYKDGNYDKFPAACIGGSKATKFRSMESANANKVELGDGWVAFRSPSHSGKVIKGTGNSSSSSNVSALVGGFDGADGLWKSLDEHREYIYSSKHQNAWDAILKSCFSFANKELHVFSRRDGFTCIISGLKVLELKYESGDLVIKFFKNIHNKGKRSIGQEKMKFNVNQFDISTLTKNVEEHLEEQLKTLSYLRDTNSIGYMEKWLHTTLTYHLQKNKIQGLDLDVLYYEVPVGKLKRNKRFGREKADIFARDSSGSLVIIEVKESSFNIHEAIEQGLSYVRWVDTHKDQLKERVDELGWDVNLESLKLYIIAPGNHLDQMDIKDKLKSDLNKYAISIILINDDWYSKRVIEVNKVVYIN
;
A
#
# COMPACT_ATOMS: atom_id res chain seq x y z
N MET A 1 10.88 10.69 -32.88
CA MET A 1 12.26 10.88 -32.30
C MET A 1 13.14 9.69 -32.71
N GLU A 2 14.45 9.84 -32.97
CA GLU A 2 15.27 8.73 -33.54
C GLU A 2 16.06 7.89 -32.51
N ASN A 3 16.15 6.57 -32.72
CA ASN A 3 16.99 5.65 -31.95
C ASN A 3 18.47 5.63 -32.43
N GLU A 4 19.33 4.79 -31.85
CA GLU A 4 20.74 4.69 -32.25
C GLU A 4 20.97 4.12 -33.66
N LEU A 5 19.95 3.51 -34.27
CA LEU A 5 19.94 3.06 -35.65
C LEU A 5 19.36 4.10 -36.62
N LYS A 6 19.06 5.32 -36.13
CA LYS A 6 18.38 6.39 -36.88
C LYS A 6 16.97 6.02 -37.35
N GLU A 7 16.33 5.08 -36.66
CA GLU A 7 14.93 4.75 -36.89
C GLU A 7 14.04 5.67 -36.06
N GLU A 8 12.96 6.16 -36.66
CA GLU A 8 11.98 6.96 -35.96
C GLU A 8 11.13 6.09 -35.03
N VAL A 9 11.21 6.38 -33.74
CA VAL A 9 10.43 5.73 -32.68
C VAL A 9 9.14 6.53 -32.44
N PRO A 10 7.96 5.89 -32.54
CA PRO A 10 6.68 6.52 -32.25
C PRO A 10 6.59 7.08 -30.82
N ASP A 11 5.92 8.21 -30.64
CA ASP A 11 5.87 8.91 -29.34
C ASP A 11 5.18 8.10 -28.24
N ASN A 12 4.17 7.28 -28.59
CA ASN A 12 3.52 6.35 -27.66
C ASN A 12 4.51 5.30 -27.13
N ILE A 13 5.38 4.76 -28.00
CA ILE A 13 6.42 3.79 -27.61
C ILE A 13 7.48 4.46 -26.73
N VAL A 14 7.83 5.71 -27.02
CA VAL A 14 8.73 6.52 -26.19
C VAL A 14 8.16 6.73 -24.80
N GLN A 15 6.87 7.04 -24.70
CA GLN A 15 6.19 7.22 -23.42
C GLN A 15 6.22 5.93 -22.58
N ILE A 16 5.83 4.79 -23.15
CA ILE A 16 5.86 3.48 -22.47
C ILE A 16 7.29 3.15 -21.99
N ALA A 17 8.30 3.40 -22.82
CA ALA A 17 9.70 3.16 -22.44
C ALA A 17 10.14 4.05 -21.26
N ARG A 18 9.67 5.31 -21.18
CA ARG A 18 9.95 6.20 -20.03
C ARG A 18 9.29 5.69 -18.76
N GLU A 19 8.04 5.26 -18.84
CA GLU A 19 7.28 4.70 -17.71
C GLU A 19 7.94 3.43 -17.15
N LEU A 20 8.51 2.61 -18.03
CA LEU A 20 9.29 1.42 -17.66
C LEU A 20 10.70 1.77 -17.10
N GLY A 21 11.08 3.05 -17.09
CA GLY A 21 12.38 3.50 -16.58
C GLY A 21 13.55 3.23 -17.52
N CYS A 22 13.32 3.26 -18.84
CA CYS A 22 14.40 3.26 -19.82
C CYS A 22 15.17 4.58 -19.74
N ILE A 23 16.50 4.50 -19.65
CA ILE A 23 17.38 5.67 -19.67
C ILE A 23 17.78 6.02 -21.11
N LYS A 24 17.97 7.32 -21.37
CA LYS A 24 18.34 7.85 -22.70
C LYS A 24 17.32 7.51 -23.81
N VAL A 25 16.03 7.52 -23.48
CA VAL A 25 14.95 7.36 -24.46
C VAL A 25 15.01 8.48 -25.52
N PRO A 26 14.87 8.16 -26.83
CA PRO A 26 14.54 6.85 -27.41
C PRO A 26 15.75 6.06 -27.92
N LYS A 27 16.98 6.48 -27.60
CA LYS A 27 18.21 5.98 -28.21
C LYS A 27 18.34 4.45 -28.22
N TYR A 28 17.86 3.77 -27.19
CA TYR A 28 18.00 2.32 -27.01
C TYR A 28 16.65 1.58 -27.05
N ILE A 29 15.76 2.03 -27.94
CA ILE A 29 14.52 1.36 -28.30
C ILE A 29 14.70 0.84 -29.73
N TYR A 30 14.32 -0.41 -29.98
CA TYR A 30 14.59 -1.12 -31.23
C TYR A 30 13.33 -1.78 -31.74
N LYS A 31 13.21 -1.98 -33.06
CA LYS A 31 12.28 -2.99 -33.58
C LYS A 31 12.79 -4.38 -33.21
N ASP A 32 11.88 -5.30 -32.89
CA ASP A 32 12.25 -6.66 -32.51
C ASP A 32 13.02 -7.35 -33.63
N GLY A 33 14.16 -7.94 -33.28
CA GLY A 33 15.12 -8.51 -34.23
C GLY A 33 15.99 -7.50 -35.00
N ASN A 34 15.76 -6.19 -34.88
CA ASN A 34 16.56 -5.17 -35.58
C ASN A 34 17.43 -4.35 -34.61
N TYR A 35 18.62 -4.84 -34.32
CA TYR A 35 19.62 -4.17 -33.49
C TYR A 35 21.05 -4.47 -33.95
N ASP A 36 21.95 -3.48 -33.86
CA ASP A 36 23.35 -3.65 -34.25
C ASP A 36 24.13 -4.47 -33.21
N LYS A 37 24.36 -5.75 -33.56
CA LYS A 37 25.01 -6.81 -32.79
C LYS A 37 24.27 -7.15 -31.50
N PHE A 38 24.57 -6.41 -30.43
CA PHE A 38 24.01 -6.64 -29.11
C PHE A 38 23.27 -5.37 -28.68
N PRO A 39 21.97 -5.44 -28.38
CA PRO A 39 21.23 -4.29 -27.94
C PRO A 39 21.75 -3.82 -26.58
N ALA A 40 21.48 -2.56 -26.25
CA ALA A 40 21.77 -2.03 -24.91
C ALA A 40 20.60 -2.26 -23.95
N ALA A 41 20.90 -2.79 -22.77
CA ALA A 41 19.99 -2.74 -21.65
C ALA A 41 19.83 -1.29 -21.18
N CYS A 42 18.65 -0.71 -21.35
CA CYS A 42 18.32 0.65 -20.91
C CYS A 42 17.34 0.68 -19.75
N ILE A 43 16.63 -0.41 -19.45
CA ILE A 43 15.63 -0.44 -18.38
C ILE A 43 16.30 -0.83 -17.06
N GLY A 44 16.13 0.05 -16.06
CA GLY A 44 16.51 -0.20 -14.67
C GLY A 44 17.96 0.11 -14.31
N GLY A 45 18.89 0.32 -15.26
CA GLY A 45 20.30 0.63 -14.98
C GLY A 45 20.61 2.13 -14.87
N SER A 46 21.70 2.50 -14.19
CA SER A 46 22.21 3.89 -14.17
C SER A 46 22.93 4.30 -15.46
N LYS A 47 23.28 3.33 -16.31
CA LYS A 47 23.87 3.53 -17.65
C LYS A 47 23.42 2.42 -18.59
N ALA A 48 23.21 2.78 -19.85
CA ALA A 48 22.86 1.80 -20.87
C ALA A 48 24.08 0.93 -21.16
N THR A 49 23.93 -0.40 -21.10
CA THR A 49 25.05 -1.34 -21.26
C THR A 49 24.67 -2.38 -22.29
N LYS A 50 25.50 -2.56 -23.33
CA LYS A 50 25.28 -3.61 -24.35
C LYS A 50 25.40 -5.00 -23.73
N PHE A 51 24.51 -5.90 -24.13
CA PHE A 51 24.63 -7.31 -23.77
C PHE A 51 25.91 -7.93 -24.35
N ARG A 52 26.36 -9.02 -23.73
CA ARG A 52 27.50 -9.81 -24.23
C ARG A 52 27.08 -11.03 -25.05
N SER A 53 25.79 -11.40 -25.00
CA SER A 53 25.22 -12.48 -25.79
C SER A 53 23.76 -12.18 -26.12
N MET A 54 23.29 -12.70 -27.27
CA MET A 54 21.89 -12.57 -27.68
C MET A 54 20.94 -13.37 -26.79
N GLU A 55 21.40 -14.49 -26.23
CA GLU A 55 20.63 -15.26 -25.25
C GLU A 55 20.29 -14.41 -24.02
N SER A 56 21.28 -13.69 -23.48
CA SER A 56 21.05 -12.79 -22.34
C SER A 56 20.16 -11.61 -22.70
N ALA A 57 20.30 -11.06 -23.91
CA ALA A 57 19.42 -10.00 -24.40
C ALA A 57 17.97 -10.50 -24.50
N ASN A 58 17.74 -11.64 -25.14
CA ASN A 58 16.41 -12.24 -25.30
C ASN A 58 15.75 -12.55 -23.95
N ALA A 59 16.51 -13.05 -22.97
CA ALA A 59 16.02 -13.30 -21.61
C ALA A 59 15.61 -12.03 -20.84
N ASN A 60 16.03 -10.85 -21.30
CA ASN A 60 15.73 -9.55 -20.68
C ASN A 60 14.99 -8.59 -21.61
N LYS A 61 14.44 -9.10 -22.72
CA LYS A 61 13.64 -8.33 -23.68
C LYS A 61 12.31 -7.94 -23.05
N VAL A 62 11.90 -6.70 -23.27
CA VAL A 62 10.64 -6.14 -22.80
C VAL A 62 9.93 -5.54 -24.00
N GLU A 63 8.73 -6.04 -24.29
CA GLU A 63 7.89 -5.54 -25.37
C GLU A 63 7.27 -4.20 -24.99
N LEU A 64 7.27 -3.26 -25.94
CA LEU A 64 6.72 -1.91 -25.78
C LEU A 64 5.44 -1.70 -26.61
N GLY A 65 5.08 -2.67 -27.47
CA GLY A 65 3.98 -2.56 -28.44
C GLY A 65 4.48 -2.37 -29.88
N ASP A 66 3.63 -2.68 -30.86
CA ASP A 66 3.87 -2.47 -32.31
C ASP A 66 5.21 -3.01 -32.83
N GLY A 67 5.67 -4.13 -32.28
CA GLY A 67 6.94 -4.75 -32.63
C GLY A 67 8.18 -4.01 -32.11
N TRP A 68 8.03 -3.04 -31.20
CA TRP A 68 9.13 -2.35 -30.54
C TRP A 68 9.49 -3.00 -29.20
N VAL A 69 10.79 -3.00 -28.90
CA VAL A 69 11.36 -3.62 -27.71
C VAL A 69 12.41 -2.73 -27.07
N ALA A 70 12.55 -2.87 -25.76
CA ALA A 70 13.68 -2.40 -24.98
C ALA A 70 14.17 -3.52 -24.07
N PHE A 71 15.30 -3.32 -23.40
CA PHE A 71 15.94 -4.40 -22.65
C PHE A 71 16.27 -4.00 -21.22
N ARG A 72 15.99 -4.91 -20.27
CA ARG A 72 16.28 -4.75 -18.85
C ARG A 72 17.72 -5.12 -18.52
N SER A 73 18.35 -4.39 -17.61
CA SER A 73 19.71 -4.71 -17.17
C SER A 73 19.72 -5.97 -16.29
N PRO A 74 20.49 -7.02 -16.65
CA PRO A 74 20.57 -8.27 -15.87
C PRO A 74 21.08 -8.07 -14.44
N SER A 75 21.96 -7.08 -14.25
CA SER A 75 22.53 -6.70 -12.96
C SER A 75 21.57 -5.89 -12.07
N HIS A 76 20.34 -5.64 -12.54
CA HIS A 76 19.30 -4.91 -11.83
C HIS A 76 18.11 -5.80 -11.50
N SER A 77 18.36 -6.84 -10.71
CA SER A 77 17.36 -7.43 -9.82
C SER A 77 16.99 -6.41 -8.72
N GLY A 78 16.11 -5.46 -9.04
CA GLY A 78 15.28 -4.75 -8.06
C GLY A 78 15.86 -3.51 -7.35
N LYS A 79 16.75 -2.72 -7.96
CA LYS A 79 17.22 -1.44 -7.37
C LYS A 79 17.00 -0.24 -8.30
N VAL A 80 16.05 0.64 -7.98
CA VAL A 80 15.89 1.95 -8.66
C VAL A 80 17.07 2.87 -8.28
N ILE A 81 17.81 3.40 -9.26
CA ILE A 81 18.94 4.34 -9.04
C ILE A 81 18.60 5.77 -9.51
N LYS A 82 18.94 6.71 -8.63
CA LYS A 82 18.85 8.18 -8.66
C LYS A 82 19.77 8.81 -9.72
N GLY A 83 19.32 9.94 -10.28
CA GLY A 83 20.16 10.87 -11.06
C GLY A 83 21.11 11.70 -10.18
N THR A 84 22.28 11.97 -10.75
CA THR A 84 23.39 12.80 -10.22
C THR A 84 23.25 14.26 -10.65
N GLY A 85 23.45 15.20 -9.73
CA GLY A 85 23.63 16.63 -10.03
C GLY A 85 24.54 17.29 -8.99
N ASN A 86 25.59 17.95 -9.47
CA ASN A 86 26.64 18.60 -8.67
C ASN A 86 26.15 19.83 -7.91
N SER A 87 26.84 20.10 -6.80
CA SER A 87 26.59 21.12 -5.79
C SER A 87 27.02 22.53 -6.19
N SER A 88 26.15 23.50 -5.95
CA SER A 88 26.52 24.82 -5.42
C SER A 88 25.38 25.38 -4.56
N SER A 89 25.70 25.58 -3.27
CA SER A 89 25.09 26.45 -2.26
C SER A 89 23.71 27.08 -2.52
N SER A 90 22.71 26.60 -1.79
CA SER A 90 21.84 27.35 -0.85
C SER A 90 20.53 26.58 -0.63
N SER A 91 19.98 26.74 0.56
CA SER A 91 18.73 26.19 1.06
C SER A 91 17.60 26.12 0.03
N ASN A 92 17.11 24.91 -0.24
CA ASN A 92 15.69 24.53 -0.30
C ASN A 92 15.60 23.03 -0.65
N VAL A 93 14.83 22.27 0.12
CA VAL A 93 14.54 20.85 -0.12
C VAL A 93 13.79 20.74 -1.44
N SER A 94 14.44 20.25 -2.51
CA SER A 94 13.76 20.00 -3.79
C SER A 94 13.12 18.62 -3.80
N ALA A 95 11.79 18.60 -3.87
CA ALA A 95 11.02 17.42 -4.21
C ALA A 95 11.22 17.13 -5.72
N LEU A 96 11.68 15.92 -6.04
CA LEU A 96 11.70 15.41 -7.40
C LEU A 96 10.32 14.82 -7.68
N VAL A 97 9.46 15.59 -8.33
CA VAL A 97 8.16 15.12 -8.85
C VAL A 97 8.42 14.36 -10.14
N GLY A 98 8.59 13.05 -10.03
CA GLY A 98 8.35 12.14 -11.16
C GLY A 98 6.84 11.85 -11.24
N GLY A 99 6.33 11.57 -12.44
CA GLY A 99 4.91 11.32 -12.70
C GLY A 99 4.34 10.31 -11.72
N PHE A 100 3.54 10.79 -10.76
CA PHE A 100 3.17 10.13 -9.51
C PHE A 100 4.37 9.59 -8.71
N ASP A 101 4.34 9.65 -7.39
CA ASP A 101 5.37 9.02 -6.53
C ASP A 101 5.39 7.47 -6.61
N GLY A 102 4.72 6.89 -7.64
CA GLY A 102 4.42 5.50 -7.87
C GLY A 102 3.34 4.98 -6.94
N ALA A 103 2.33 5.83 -6.66
CA ALA A 103 1.25 5.62 -5.68
C ALA A 103 -0.13 5.35 -6.31
N ASP A 104 -0.45 6.00 -7.41
CA ASP A 104 -1.60 5.76 -8.30
C ASP A 104 -1.84 4.28 -8.61
N GLY A 105 -0.84 3.59 -9.17
CA GLY A 105 -0.94 2.18 -9.50
C GLY A 105 -0.95 1.24 -8.27
N LEU A 106 -1.00 1.79 -7.06
CA LEU A 106 -1.02 1.01 -5.81
C LEU A 106 -2.40 0.88 -5.20
N TRP A 107 -3.34 1.74 -5.55
CA TRP A 107 -4.70 1.71 -5.00
C TRP A 107 -5.58 0.80 -5.83
N LYS A 108 -5.15 -0.43 -6.06
CA LYS A 108 -5.87 -1.40 -6.89
C LYS A 108 -6.93 -2.11 -6.08
N SER A 109 -8.11 -2.29 -6.65
CA SER A 109 -9.14 -3.19 -6.13
C SER A 109 -8.68 -4.65 -6.27
N LEU A 110 -9.36 -5.55 -5.57
CA LEU A 110 -9.09 -6.98 -5.70
C LEU A 110 -9.41 -7.50 -7.11
N ASP A 111 -10.43 -6.93 -7.74
CA ASP A 111 -10.85 -7.28 -9.11
C ASP A 111 -9.84 -6.78 -10.13
N GLU A 112 -9.31 -5.57 -9.98
CA GLU A 112 -8.24 -5.06 -10.84
C GLU A 112 -7.00 -5.96 -10.72
N HIS A 113 -6.60 -6.36 -9.51
CA HIS A 113 -5.50 -7.33 -9.36
C HIS A 113 -5.75 -8.63 -10.09
N ARG A 114 -6.98 -9.14 -10.03
CA ARG A 114 -7.40 -10.36 -10.71
C ARG A 114 -7.28 -10.22 -12.23
N GLU A 115 -7.64 -9.07 -12.80
CA GLU A 115 -7.57 -8.81 -14.25
C GLU A 115 -6.14 -8.82 -14.80
N TYR A 116 -5.14 -8.40 -14.00
CA TYR A 116 -3.72 -8.47 -14.40
C TYR A 116 -3.13 -9.89 -14.42
N ILE A 117 -3.90 -10.90 -14.00
CA ILE A 117 -3.46 -12.30 -14.01
C ILE A 117 -3.89 -12.95 -15.32
N TYR A 118 -2.95 -13.18 -16.24
CA TYR A 118 -3.26 -13.73 -17.57
C TYR A 118 -3.65 -15.22 -17.58
N SER A 119 -3.18 -16.00 -16.60
CA SER A 119 -3.43 -17.44 -16.53
C SER A 119 -4.80 -17.72 -15.92
N SER A 120 -5.69 -18.39 -16.67
CA SER A 120 -7.01 -18.81 -16.14
C SER A 120 -6.88 -19.71 -14.91
N LYS A 121 -5.82 -20.53 -14.81
CA LYS A 121 -5.53 -21.32 -13.62
C LYS A 121 -5.24 -20.43 -12.42
N HIS A 122 -4.43 -19.39 -12.59
CA HIS A 122 -4.11 -18.43 -11.52
C HIS A 122 -5.31 -17.58 -11.15
N GLN A 123 -6.14 -17.15 -12.11
CA GLN A 123 -7.40 -16.45 -11.81
C GLN A 123 -8.36 -17.32 -11.00
N ASN A 124 -8.56 -18.58 -11.40
CA ASN A 124 -9.40 -19.52 -10.66
C ASN A 124 -8.88 -19.76 -9.24
N ALA A 125 -7.56 -19.86 -9.07
CA ALA A 125 -6.95 -20.00 -7.75
C ALA A 125 -7.11 -18.72 -6.92
N TRP A 126 -6.92 -17.55 -7.52
CA TRP A 126 -7.17 -16.26 -6.88
C TRP A 126 -8.61 -16.19 -6.35
N ASP A 127 -9.59 -16.48 -7.21
CA ASP A 127 -11.02 -16.43 -6.87
C ASP A 127 -11.36 -17.43 -5.75
N ALA A 128 -10.84 -18.66 -5.84
CA ALA A 128 -11.08 -19.69 -4.82
C ALA A 128 -10.48 -19.33 -3.46
N ILE A 129 -9.24 -18.84 -3.42
CA ILE A 129 -8.57 -18.43 -2.17
C ILE A 129 -9.28 -17.21 -1.58
N LEU A 130 -9.63 -16.23 -2.42
CA LEU A 130 -10.32 -15.03 -1.97
C LEU A 130 -11.71 -15.37 -1.40
N LYS A 131 -12.45 -16.27 -2.06
CA LYS A 131 -13.72 -16.79 -1.57
C LYS A 131 -13.58 -17.47 -0.21
N SER A 132 -12.55 -18.30 -0.01
CA SER A 132 -12.30 -18.91 1.30
C SER A 132 -11.84 -17.92 2.36
N CYS A 133 -11.16 -16.83 1.99
CA CYS A 133 -10.90 -15.75 2.94
C CYS A 133 -12.22 -15.04 3.32
N PHE A 134 -13.10 -14.75 2.37
CA PHE A 134 -14.37 -14.08 2.68
C PHE A 134 -15.36 -14.96 3.44
N SER A 135 -15.34 -16.29 3.29
CA SER A 135 -16.14 -17.19 4.13
C SER A 135 -15.71 -17.15 5.61
N PHE A 136 -14.49 -16.69 5.90
CA PHE A 136 -13.95 -16.47 7.24
C PHE A 136 -14.18 -15.05 7.78
N ALA A 137 -14.72 -14.11 6.98
CA ALA A 137 -14.83 -12.70 7.35
C ALA A 137 -15.66 -12.44 8.62
N ASN A 138 -16.54 -13.36 9.00
CA ASN A 138 -17.33 -13.29 10.23
C ASN A 138 -16.49 -13.59 11.50
N LYS A 139 -15.21 -13.95 11.36
CA LYS A 139 -14.33 -14.41 12.44
C LYS A 139 -13.10 -13.49 12.65
N GLU A 140 -13.27 -12.18 12.54
CA GLU A 140 -12.18 -11.18 12.68
C GLU A 140 -11.10 -11.23 11.59
N LEU A 141 -11.36 -11.92 10.49
CA LEU A 141 -10.47 -11.92 9.34
C LEU A 141 -10.77 -10.73 8.45
N HIS A 142 -9.73 -9.94 8.18
CA HIS A 142 -9.78 -8.82 7.25
C HIS A 142 -8.95 -9.10 6.02
N VAL A 143 -9.54 -8.91 4.84
CA VAL A 143 -8.84 -8.98 3.56
C VAL A 143 -8.55 -7.56 3.10
N PHE A 144 -7.29 -7.26 2.83
CA PHE A 144 -6.86 -5.95 2.38
C PHE A 144 -6.10 -6.05 1.07
N SER A 145 -6.50 -5.23 0.10
CA SER A 145 -5.77 -5.07 -1.14
C SER A 145 -4.37 -4.48 -0.91
N ARG A 146 -3.42 -4.87 -1.77
CA ARG A 146 -2.00 -4.50 -1.74
C ARG A 146 -1.49 -4.40 -3.16
N ARG A 147 -0.49 -3.55 -3.42
CA ARG A 147 0.14 -3.33 -4.75
C ARG A 147 0.13 -4.47 -5.78
N ASP A 148 0.43 -5.71 -5.38
CA ASP A 148 0.58 -6.85 -6.29
C ASP A 148 -0.31 -8.05 -5.86
N GLY A 149 -1.36 -7.81 -5.07
CA GLY A 149 -2.07 -8.91 -4.41
C GLY A 149 -3.00 -8.49 -3.27
N PHE A 150 -3.18 -9.38 -2.30
CA PHE A 150 -3.87 -9.05 -1.05
C PHE A 150 -3.21 -9.70 0.16
N THR A 151 -3.54 -9.19 1.33
CA THR A 151 -3.12 -9.78 2.62
C THR A 151 -4.32 -9.99 3.51
N CYS A 152 -4.31 -11.08 4.25
CA CYS A 152 -5.30 -11.33 5.30
C CYS A 152 -4.67 -11.07 6.67
N ILE A 153 -5.43 -10.39 7.53
CA ILE A 153 -5.03 -9.98 8.87
C ILE A 153 -6.09 -10.46 9.86
N ILE A 154 -5.64 -11.04 10.98
CA ILE A 154 -6.48 -11.42 12.11
C ILE A 154 -5.96 -10.66 13.33
N SER A 155 -6.85 -9.95 14.03
CA SER A 155 -6.56 -9.21 15.27
C SER A 155 -5.24 -8.39 15.19
N GLY A 156 -5.04 -7.66 14.08
CA GLY A 156 -3.87 -6.81 13.83
C GLY A 156 -2.61 -7.49 13.30
N LEU A 157 -2.61 -8.82 13.10
CA LEU A 157 -1.45 -9.58 12.64
C LEU A 157 -1.68 -10.23 11.28
N LYS A 158 -0.70 -10.10 10.38
CA LYS A 158 -0.75 -10.74 9.06
C LYS A 158 -0.68 -12.26 9.22
N VAL A 159 -1.61 -12.95 8.58
CA VAL A 159 -1.69 -14.43 8.57
C VAL A 159 -1.51 -15.00 7.16
N LEU A 160 -1.86 -14.24 6.12
CA LEU A 160 -1.78 -14.67 4.73
C LEU A 160 -1.39 -13.51 3.81
N GLU A 161 -0.65 -13.80 2.75
CA GLU A 161 -0.39 -12.90 1.62
C GLU A 161 -0.47 -13.69 0.32
N LEU A 162 -1.30 -13.25 -0.61
CA LEU A 162 -1.32 -13.75 -1.98
C LEU A 162 -0.81 -12.64 -2.90
N LYS A 163 0.16 -12.95 -3.76
CA LYS A 163 0.75 -11.99 -4.70
C LYS A 163 1.00 -12.60 -6.06
N TYR A 164 0.79 -11.82 -7.10
CA TYR A 164 1.28 -12.13 -8.43
C TYR A 164 2.68 -11.53 -8.59
N GLU A 165 3.72 -12.36 -8.51
CA GLU A 165 5.13 -11.93 -8.61
C GLU A 165 5.88 -12.79 -9.63
N SER A 166 6.63 -12.12 -10.54
CA SER A 166 7.47 -12.78 -11.55
C SER A 166 6.74 -13.75 -12.48
N GLY A 167 5.49 -13.43 -12.85
CA GLY A 167 4.67 -14.26 -13.75
C GLY A 167 3.93 -15.41 -13.06
N ASP A 168 4.09 -15.54 -11.74
CA ASP A 168 3.46 -16.59 -10.95
C ASP A 168 2.61 -16.05 -9.81
N LEU A 169 1.60 -16.83 -9.43
CA LEU A 169 0.82 -16.59 -8.24
C LEU A 169 1.48 -17.30 -7.04
N VAL A 170 1.85 -16.51 -6.05
CA VAL A 170 2.59 -16.94 -4.86
C VAL A 170 1.77 -16.66 -3.62
N ILE A 171 1.57 -17.69 -2.81
CA ILE A 171 0.94 -17.56 -1.49
C ILE A 171 1.99 -17.69 -0.39
N LYS A 172 1.85 -16.88 0.65
CA LYS A 172 2.68 -16.92 1.86
C LYS A 172 1.77 -17.07 3.07
N PHE A 173 2.02 -18.12 3.85
CA PHE A 173 1.42 -18.33 5.15
C PHE A 173 2.34 -17.79 6.23
N PHE A 174 1.75 -17.04 7.16
CA PHE A 174 2.44 -16.47 8.30
C PHE A 174 1.91 -17.13 9.57
N LYS A 175 2.74 -17.98 10.16
CA LYS A 175 2.45 -18.62 11.45
C LYS A 175 2.97 -17.73 12.56
N ASN A 176 2.06 -17.13 13.31
CA ASN A 176 2.34 -16.24 14.42
C ASN A 176 2.57 -17.09 15.69
N ILE A 177 3.77 -16.97 16.27
CA ILE A 177 4.23 -17.77 17.40
C ILE A 177 4.50 -16.85 18.57
N HIS A 178 3.89 -17.12 19.71
CA HIS A 178 4.12 -16.34 20.91
C HIS A 178 5.53 -16.58 21.46
N ASN A 179 6.29 -15.49 21.63
CA ASN A 179 7.58 -15.57 22.30
C ASN A 179 7.33 -15.69 23.81
N LYS A 180 7.47 -16.89 24.37
CA LYS A 180 7.26 -17.15 25.80
C LYS A 180 7.98 -16.10 26.66
N GLY A 181 7.27 -15.53 27.63
CA GLY A 181 7.77 -14.49 28.54
C GLY A 181 7.93 -13.11 27.92
N LYS A 182 7.55 -12.89 26.66
CA LYS A 182 7.58 -11.60 25.98
C LYS A 182 6.19 -11.25 25.45
N ARG A 183 5.93 -9.96 25.24
CA ARG A 183 4.74 -9.46 24.54
C ARG A 183 4.89 -9.46 23.01
N SER A 184 6.01 -9.96 22.48
CA SER A 184 6.27 -9.99 21.05
C SER A 184 5.84 -11.30 20.41
N ILE A 185 5.60 -11.25 19.10
CA ILE A 185 5.25 -12.39 18.26
C ILE A 185 6.41 -12.67 17.32
N GLY A 186 6.90 -13.92 17.32
CA GLY A 186 7.71 -14.45 16.24
C GLY A 186 6.83 -14.84 15.05
N GLN A 187 7.38 -14.83 13.86
CA GLN A 187 6.62 -15.18 12.66
C GLN A 187 7.41 -16.13 11.77
N GLU A 188 6.89 -17.34 11.61
CA GLU A 188 7.38 -18.30 10.62
C GLU A 188 6.65 -18.09 9.29
N LYS A 189 7.40 -18.16 8.19
CA LYS A 189 6.91 -17.84 6.84
C LYS A 189 7.06 -19.05 5.95
N MET A 190 5.95 -19.55 5.43
CA MET A 190 5.93 -20.62 4.44
C MET A 190 5.48 -20.04 3.10
N LYS A 191 6.26 -20.29 2.03
CA LYS A 191 6.02 -19.75 0.69
C LYS A 191 5.69 -20.89 -0.25
N PHE A 192 4.60 -20.76 -1.00
CA PHE A 192 4.17 -21.75 -1.98
C PHE A 192 3.90 -21.07 -3.32
N ASN A 193 4.26 -21.74 -4.41
CA ASN A 193 3.79 -21.36 -5.73
C ASN A 193 2.47 -22.08 -5.98
N VAL A 194 1.42 -21.34 -6.34
CA VAL A 194 0.09 -21.90 -6.58
C VAL A 194 0.10 -22.99 -7.65
N ASN A 195 1.05 -22.96 -8.59
CA ASN A 195 1.16 -23.99 -9.61
C ASN A 195 1.51 -25.39 -9.08
N GLN A 196 2.05 -25.49 -7.86
CA GLN A 196 2.49 -26.75 -7.25
C GLN A 196 1.35 -27.56 -6.61
N PHE A 197 0.15 -26.97 -6.52
CA PHE A 197 -1.00 -27.57 -5.85
C PHE A 197 -2.21 -27.56 -6.79
N ASP A 198 -3.10 -28.54 -6.64
CA ASP A 198 -4.47 -28.40 -7.13
C ASP A 198 -5.21 -27.36 -6.29
N ILE A 199 -6.20 -26.69 -6.90
CA ILE A 199 -6.92 -25.58 -6.27
C ILE A 199 -7.65 -26.05 -5.00
N SER A 200 -8.23 -27.25 -5.00
CA SER A 200 -8.93 -27.81 -3.83
C SER A 200 -8.00 -28.01 -2.63
N THR A 201 -6.83 -28.62 -2.82
CA THR A 201 -5.82 -28.80 -1.77
C THR A 201 -5.32 -27.45 -1.28
N LEU A 202 -5.07 -26.50 -2.19
CA LEU A 202 -4.62 -25.17 -1.81
C LEU A 202 -5.66 -24.44 -0.96
N THR A 203 -6.93 -24.46 -1.37
CA THR A 203 -8.02 -23.86 -0.62
C THR A 203 -8.18 -24.49 0.76
N LYS A 204 -8.13 -25.83 0.85
CA LYS A 204 -8.15 -26.53 2.14
C LYS A 204 -7.00 -26.09 3.05
N ASN A 205 -5.78 -25.99 2.52
CA ASN A 205 -4.61 -25.52 3.28
C ASN A 205 -4.78 -24.07 3.76
N VAL A 206 -5.41 -23.21 2.96
CA VAL A 206 -5.74 -21.83 3.35
C VAL A 206 -6.71 -21.84 4.54
N GLU A 207 -7.79 -22.62 4.46
CA GLU A 207 -8.81 -22.69 5.50
C GLU A 207 -8.23 -23.24 6.80
N GLU A 208 -7.48 -24.34 6.75
CA GLU A 208 -6.81 -24.94 7.91
C GLU A 208 -5.82 -23.95 8.57
N HIS A 209 -5.01 -23.25 7.78
CA HIS A 209 -4.07 -22.24 8.28
C HIS A 209 -4.80 -21.06 8.93
N LEU A 210 -5.88 -20.56 8.31
CA LEU A 210 -6.68 -19.47 8.87
C LEU A 210 -7.35 -19.88 10.18
N GLU A 211 -7.87 -21.11 10.29
CA GLU A 211 -8.43 -21.62 11.55
C GLU A 211 -7.38 -21.74 12.66
N GLU A 212 -6.20 -22.28 12.35
CA GLU A 212 -5.10 -22.38 13.31
C GLU A 212 -4.69 -20.99 13.81
N GLN A 213 -4.50 -20.05 12.89
CA GLN A 213 -4.07 -18.69 13.25
C GLN A 213 -5.15 -17.94 14.02
N LEU A 214 -6.42 -18.11 13.67
CA LEU A 214 -7.53 -17.54 14.44
C LEU A 214 -7.55 -18.05 15.87
N LYS A 215 -7.51 -19.36 16.08
CA LYS A 215 -7.47 -19.97 17.43
C LYS A 215 -6.29 -19.43 18.23
N THR A 216 -5.11 -19.40 17.61
CA THR A 216 -3.89 -18.91 18.24
C THR A 216 -4.01 -17.44 18.64
N LEU A 217 -4.42 -16.58 17.71
CA LEU A 217 -4.46 -15.14 17.94
C LEU A 217 -5.58 -14.74 18.90
N SER A 218 -6.76 -15.37 18.80
CA SER A 218 -7.84 -15.16 19.76
C SER A 218 -7.39 -15.49 21.18
N TYR A 219 -6.76 -16.66 21.39
CA TYR A 219 -6.23 -17.03 22.70
C TYR A 219 -5.22 -16.00 23.23
N LEU A 220 -4.29 -15.54 22.37
CA LEU A 220 -3.27 -14.56 22.78
C LEU A 220 -3.87 -13.19 23.10
N ARG A 221 -4.96 -12.79 22.43
CA ARG A 221 -5.69 -11.56 22.72
C ARG A 221 -6.54 -11.68 23.99
N ASP A 222 -7.23 -12.80 24.18
CA ASP A 222 -8.04 -13.07 25.38
C ASP A 222 -7.19 -13.12 26.66
N THR A 223 -5.95 -13.58 26.53
CA THR A 223 -4.96 -13.59 27.63
C THR A 223 -4.11 -12.31 27.71
N ASN A 224 -4.34 -11.34 26.82
CA ASN A 224 -3.58 -10.10 26.71
C ASN A 224 -2.04 -10.32 26.66
N SER A 225 -1.62 -11.36 25.96
CA SER A 225 -0.23 -11.84 25.95
C SER A 225 0.66 -11.16 24.90
N ILE A 226 0.11 -10.26 24.06
CA ILE A 226 0.82 -9.65 22.92
C ILE A 226 0.62 -8.13 22.82
N GLY A 227 1.68 -7.39 22.47
CA GLY A 227 1.77 -5.92 22.59
C GLY A 227 1.44 -5.11 21.34
N TYR A 228 0.89 -5.72 20.29
CA TYR A 228 0.52 -5.02 19.04
C TYR A 228 -0.89 -4.42 19.16
N MET A 229 -1.08 -3.48 20.09
CA MET A 229 -2.40 -2.94 20.43
C MET A 229 -2.89 -1.96 19.37
N GLU A 230 -2.05 -1.03 18.91
CA GLU A 230 -2.39 -0.10 17.82
C GLU A 230 -2.89 -0.85 16.57
N LYS A 231 -2.11 -1.81 16.05
CA LYS A 231 -2.53 -2.58 14.86
C LYS A 231 -3.81 -3.40 15.07
N TRP A 232 -4.07 -3.85 16.30
CA TRP A 232 -5.34 -4.50 16.61
C TRP A 232 -6.48 -3.50 16.59
N LEU A 233 -6.29 -2.31 17.17
CA LEU A 233 -7.25 -1.23 17.13
C LEU A 233 -7.61 -0.86 15.69
N HIS A 234 -6.64 -0.80 14.77
CA HIS A 234 -6.93 -0.52 13.35
C HIS A 234 -7.89 -1.55 12.75
N THR A 235 -7.65 -2.84 12.99
CA THR A 235 -8.52 -3.91 12.47
C THR A 235 -9.90 -3.88 13.12
N THR A 236 -9.97 -3.66 14.43
CA THR A 236 -11.23 -3.57 15.18
C THR A 236 -12.05 -2.36 14.72
N LEU A 237 -11.42 -1.20 14.54
CA LEU A 237 -12.07 0.00 13.99
C LEU A 237 -12.61 -0.26 12.59
N THR A 238 -11.78 -0.82 11.71
CA THR A 238 -12.18 -1.14 10.34
C THR A 238 -13.37 -2.08 10.31
N TYR A 239 -13.36 -3.13 11.16
CA TYR A 239 -14.48 -4.05 11.32
C TYR A 239 -15.77 -3.32 11.68
N HIS A 240 -15.74 -2.54 12.76
CA HIS A 240 -16.94 -1.89 13.28
C HIS A 240 -17.47 -0.81 12.34
N LEU A 241 -16.59 -0.04 11.69
CA LEU A 241 -17.01 0.92 10.66
C LEU A 241 -17.70 0.25 9.47
N GLN A 242 -17.20 -0.90 9.01
CA GLN A 242 -17.76 -1.59 7.84
C GLN A 242 -19.01 -2.42 8.14
N LYS A 243 -19.14 -3.00 9.35
CA LYS A 243 -20.18 -3.99 9.65
C LYS A 243 -21.23 -3.52 10.64
N ASN A 244 -20.82 -2.86 11.71
CA ASN A 244 -21.71 -2.56 12.82
C ASN A 244 -22.15 -1.09 12.84
N LYS A 245 -21.41 -0.22 12.13
CA LYS A 245 -21.42 1.23 12.27
C LYS A 245 -21.08 1.65 13.70
N ILE A 246 -20.25 2.68 13.86
CA ILE A 246 -19.93 3.22 15.18
C ILE A 246 -20.85 4.43 15.39
N GLN A 247 -21.67 4.40 16.45
CA GLN A 247 -22.56 5.52 16.74
C GLN A 247 -21.76 6.81 16.91
N GLY A 248 -22.16 7.87 16.19
CA GLY A 248 -21.45 9.15 16.17
C GLY A 248 -20.28 9.24 15.18
N LEU A 249 -19.95 8.15 14.47
CA LEU A 249 -18.99 8.13 13.36
C LEU A 249 -19.63 7.52 12.13
N ASP A 250 -20.28 8.35 11.34
CA ASP A 250 -20.83 7.95 10.04
C ASP A 250 -19.72 8.01 8.98
N LEU A 251 -18.94 6.93 8.91
CA LEU A 251 -17.77 6.80 8.06
C LEU A 251 -17.80 5.50 7.26
N ASP A 252 -17.66 5.60 5.95
CA ASP A 252 -17.45 4.48 5.03
C ASP A 252 -15.95 4.26 4.82
N VAL A 253 -15.40 3.10 5.22
CA VAL A 253 -13.97 2.80 5.01
C VAL A 253 -13.68 2.55 3.54
N LEU A 254 -12.72 3.30 2.99
CA LEU A 254 -12.30 3.21 1.59
C LEU A 254 -11.03 2.37 1.43
N TYR A 255 -10.02 2.60 2.29
CA TYR A 255 -8.72 1.96 2.14
C TYR A 255 -7.94 1.88 3.46
N TYR A 256 -7.22 0.76 3.67
CA TYR A 256 -6.39 0.53 4.86
C TYR A 256 -4.89 0.42 4.51
N GLU A 257 -4.05 1.09 5.30
CA GLU A 257 -2.63 1.29 5.06
C GLU A 257 -2.38 1.94 3.68
N VAL A 258 -3.01 3.09 3.48
CA VAL A 258 -3.04 3.81 2.20
C VAL A 258 -1.65 4.34 1.88
N PRO A 259 -1.05 3.97 0.74
CA PRO A 259 0.27 4.47 0.39
C PRO A 259 0.18 5.96 -0.01
N VAL A 260 0.94 6.80 0.69
CA VAL A 260 0.93 8.29 0.56
C VAL A 260 2.31 8.85 0.20
N GLY A 261 2.91 8.31 -0.88
CA GLY A 261 4.20 8.77 -1.40
C GLY A 261 5.45 8.15 -0.75
N LYS A 262 6.62 8.72 -1.04
CA LYS A 262 7.93 8.22 -0.55
C LYS A 262 8.63 9.21 0.36
N LEU A 263 8.92 8.81 1.59
CA LEU A 263 9.82 9.54 2.49
C LEU A 263 11.26 9.04 2.39
N LYS A 264 12.21 9.97 2.36
CA LYS A 264 13.63 9.65 2.46
C LYS A 264 14.04 9.52 3.93
N ARG A 265 14.24 8.29 4.43
CA ARG A 265 14.78 8.00 5.77
C ARG A 265 16.15 7.33 5.64
N ASN A 266 17.18 7.85 6.31
CA ASN A 266 18.53 7.26 6.36
C ASN A 266 19.09 6.85 4.97
N LYS A 267 19.05 7.78 4.01
CA LYS A 267 19.49 7.61 2.60
C LYS A 267 18.66 6.61 1.76
N ARG A 268 17.66 5.92 2.33
CA ARG A 268 16.71 5.04 1.64
C ARG A 268 15.34 5.71 1.52
N PHE A 269 14.61 5.43 0.45
CA PHE A 269 13.20 5.84 0.37
C PHE A 269 12.34 4.74 1.00
N GLY A 270 11.63 5.07 2.07
CA GLY A 270 10.54 4.28 2.62
C GLY A 270 9.21 4.83 2.08
N ARG A 271 8.22 3.96 1.90
CA ARG A 271 6.86 4.44 1.61
C ARG A 271 6.19 4.83 2.90
N GLU A 272 5.55 5.99 2.88
CA GLU A 272 4.69 6.41 3.96
C GLU A 272 3.30 5.84 3.73
N LYS A 273 2.60 5.53 4.82
CA LYS A 273 1.27 4.96 4.76
C LYS A 273 0.38 5.68 5.76
N ALA A 274 -0.71 6.26 5.28
CA ALA A 274 -1.81 6.67 6.14
C ALA A 274 -2.54 5.43 6.65
N ASP A 275 -3.07 5.48 7.86
CA ASP A 275 -3.67 4.30 8.48
C ASP A 275 -4.96 3.90 7.78
N ILE A 276 -5.94 4.80 7.71
CA ILE A 276 -7.23 4.53 7.07
C ILE A 276 -7.68 5.77 6.30
N PHE A 277 -8.15 5.57 5.07
CA PHE A 277 -8.99 6.54 4.36
C PHE A 277 -10.44 6.11 4.46
N ALA A 278 -11.32 7.07 4.73
CA ALA A 278 -12.76 6.89 4.80
C ALA A 278 -13.49 8.06 4.14
N ARG A 279 -14.78 7.88 3.87
CA ARG A 279 -15.70 8.92 3.43
C ARG A 279 -16.71 9.18 4.54
N ASP A 280 -17.00 10.44 4.82
CA ASP A 280 -18.13 10.78 5.70
C ASP A 280 -19.43 11.03 4.94
N SER A 281 -20.53 11.19 5.66
CA SER A 281 -21.85 11.45 5.06
C SER A 281 -21.98 12.75 4.27
N SER A 282 -21.02 13.68 4.39
CA SER A 282 -20.95 14.88 3.55
C SER A 282 -20.22 14.64 2.22
N GLY A 283 -19.70 13.43 2.01
CA GLY A 283 -18.84 13.10 0.87
C GLY A 283 -17.41 13.59 1.02
N SER A 284 -16.98 14.05 2.21
CA SER A 284 -15.60 14.49 2.44
C SER A 284 -14.66 13.30 2.54
N LEU A 285 -13.42 13.44 2.06
CA LEU A 285 -12.37 12.46 2.33
C LEU A 285 -11.84 12.68 3.75
N VAL A 286 -11.97 11.64 4.59
CA VAL A 286 -11.49 11.61 5.96
C VAL A 286 -10.22 10.77 6.02
N ILE A 287 -9.11 11.39 6.37
CA ILE A 287 -7.87 10.71 6.71
C ILE A 287 -7.92 10.41 8.21
N ILE A 288 -7.79 9.14 8.58
CA ILE A 288 -7.81 8.69 9.97
C ILE A 288 -6.40 8.26 10.36
N GLU A 289 -5.86 8.88 11.41
CA GLU A 289 -4.67 8.41 12.14
C GLU A 289 -5.14 7.74 13.42
N VAL A 290 -4.67 6.53 13.67
CA VAL A 290 -5.07 5.75 14.84
C VAL A 290 -3.89 5.65 15.80
N LYS A 291 -4.14 5.87 17.09
CA LYS A 291 -3.10 5.79 18.13
C LYS A 291 -3.52 4.87 19.26
N GLU A 292 -2.55 4.17 19.83
CA GLU A 292 -2.75 3.48 21.10
C GLU A 292 -2.79 4.45 22.29
N SER A 293 -3.13 3.93 23.47
CA SER A 293 -3.13 4.70 24.72
C SER A 293 -1.78 5.38 24.99
N SER A 294 -1.80 6.55 25.64
CA SER A 294 -0.59 7.31 26.04
C SER A 294 0.23 7.91 24.89
N PHE A 295 -0.43 8.22 23.76
CA PHE A 295 0.20 8.90 22.63
C PHE A 295 0.37 10.41 22.84
N ASN A 296 1.37 10.99 22.16
CA ASN A 296 1.50 12.44 22.05
C ASN A 296 0.54 12.96 20.98
N ILE A 297 -0.49 13.70 21.40
CA ILE A 297 -1.52 14.24 20.50
C ILE A 297 -0.93 15.17 19.43
N HIS A 298 0.11 15.92 19.74
CA HIS A 298 0.74 16.83 18.77
C HIS A 298 1.43 16.05 17.66
N GLU A 299 2.21 15.03 18.01
CA GLU A 299 2.86 14.16 17.02
C GLU A 299 1.83 13.43 16.15
N ALA A 300 0.71 12.99 16.74
CA ALA A 300 -0.37 12.35 15.98
C ALA A 300 -1.02 13.33 14.99
N ILE A 301 -1.29 14.57 15.42
CA ILE A 301 -1.85 15.61 14.55
C ILE A 301 -0.86 15.98 13.44
N GLU A 302 0.42 16.22 13.76
CA GLU A 302 1.44 16.54 12.76
C GLU A 302 1.60 15.42 11.73
N GLN A 303 1.63 14.17 12.19
CA GLN A 303 1.70 13.01 11.32
C GLN A 303 0.48 12.91 10.41
N GLY A 304 -0.73 13.00 10.96
CA GLY A 304 -1.96 12.98 10.19
C GLY A 304 -2.09 14.14 9.20
N LEU A 305 -1.69 15.35 9.61
CA LEU A 305 -1.66 16.53 8.73
C LEU A 305 -0.65 16.37 7.59
N SER A 306 0.44 15.64 7.81
CA SER A 306 1.38 15.35 6.72
C SER A 306 0.72 14.56 5.58
N TYR A 307 -0.17 13.63 5.90
CA TYR A 307 -0.95 12.87 4.92
C TYR A 307 -2.03 13.72 4.25
N VAL A 308 -2.74 14.55 5.04
CA VAL A 308 -3.76 15.48 4.51
C VAL A 308 -3.13 16.43 3.49
N ARG A 309 -1.97 17.01 3.82
CA ARG A 309 -1.21 17.90 2.91
C ARG A 309 -0.75 17.16 1.66
N TRP A 310 -0.33 15.90 1.81
CA TRP A 310 0.06 15.08 0.66
C TRP A 310 -1.12 14.90 -0.29
N VAL A 311 -2.32 14.57 0.22
CA VAL A 311 -3.53 14.45 -0.59
C VAL A 311 -3.87 15.79 -1.25
N ASP A 312 -3.92 16.89 -0.49
CA ASP A 312 -4.24 18.22 -1.04
C ASP A 312 -3.28 18.65 -2.15
N THR A 313 -1.98 18.36 -1.98
CA THR A 313 -0.95 18.68 -2.99
C THR A 313 -1.13 17.89 -4.29
N HIS A 314 -1.68 16.67 -4.21
CA HIS A 314 -1.79 15.75 -5.35
C HIS A 314 -3.23 15.52 -5.81
N LYS A 315 -4.21 16.23 -5.26
CA LYS A 315 -5.65 15.95 -5.47
C LYS A 315 -6.08 15.92 -6.93
N ASP A 316 -5.55 16.82 -7.77
CA ASP A 316 -5.86 16.84 -9.20
C ASP A 316 -5.41 15.55 -9.90
N GLN A 317 -4.28 15.02 -9.47
CA GLN A 317 -3.73 13.77 -9.99
C GLN A 317 -4.45 12.55 -9.41
N LEU A 318 -4.92 12.64 -8.16
CA LEU A 318 -5.66 11.57 -7.49
C LEU A 318 -7.11 11.47 -7.97
N LYS A 319 -7.68 12.55 -8.52
CA LYS A 319 -9.09 12.65 -8.88
C LYS A 319 -9.54 11.53 -9.81
N GLU A 320 -8.84 11.32 -10.92
CA GLU A 320 -9.15 10.26 -11.88
C GLU A 320 -9.18 8.89 -11.18
N ARG A 321 -8.18 8.59 -10.34
CA ARG A 321 -8.11 7.32 -9.64
C ARG A 321 -9.22 7.14 -8.60
N VAL A 322 -9.57 8.21 -7.89
CA VAL A 322 -10.65 8.22 -6.91
C VAL A 322 -12.01 7.99 -7.59
N ASP A 323 -12.21 8.58 -8.77
CA ASP A 323 -13.40 8.40 -9.60
C ASP A 323 -13.49 6.96 -10.14
N GLU A 324 -12.41 6.40 -10.67
CA GLU A 324 -12.32 5.00 -11.13
C GLU A 324 -12.66 3.99 -10.02
N LEU A 325 -12.18 4.25 -8.80
CA LEU A 325 -12.44 3.42 -7.64
C LEU A 325 -13.87 3.58 -7.10
N GLY A 326 -14.64 4.53 -7.63
CA GLY A 326 -16.01 4.81 -7.18
C GLY A 326 -16.08 5.24 -5.72
N TRP A 327 -15.03 5.88 -5.20
CA TRP A 327 -15.01 6.34 -3.81
C TRP A 327 -16.02 7.45 -3.55
N ASP A 328 -16.37 8.23 -4.58
CA ASP A 328 -17.36 9.31 -4.52
C ASP A 328 -17.07 10.24 -3.33
N VAL A 329 -15.84 10.78 -3.32
CA VAL A 329 -15.35 11.73 -2.32
C VAL A 329 -14.96 13.06 -2.95
N ASN A 330 -15.22 14.13 -2.23
CA ASN A 330 -14.78 15.47 -2.57
C ASN A 330 -13.37 15.73 -2.02
N LEU A 331 -12.38 15.72 -2.91
CA LEU A 331 -10.97 15.99 -2.55
C LEU A 331 -10.69 17.47 -2.21
N GLU A 332 -11.64 18.39 -2.44
CA GLU A 332 -11.57 19.77 -1.94
C GLU A 332 -12.00 19.89 -0.47
N SER A 333 -12.62 18.85 0.08
CA SER A 333 -13.08 18.79 1.47
C SER A 333 -12.34 17.67 2.20
N LEU A 334 -11.17 18.01 2.76
CA LEU A 334 -10.33 17.08 3.51
C LEU A 334 -10.53 17.26 5.01
N LYS A 335 -10.67 16.14 5.73
CA LYS A 335 -10.78 16.11 7.19
C LYS A 335 -9.72 15.19 7.78
N LEU A 336 -9.19 15.55 8.94
CA LEU A 336 -8.28 14.71 9.72
C LEU A 336 -8.98 14.22 10.98
N TYR A 337 -9.10 12.91 11.14
CA TYR A 337 -9.61 12.29 12.35
C TYR A 337 -8.46 11.59 13.09
N ILE A 338 -8.24 11.95 14.35
CA ILE A 338 -7.35 11.21 15.25
C ILE A 338 -8.22 10.34 16.13
N ILE A 339 -8.08 9.01 16.04
CA ILE A 339 -8.85 8.07 16.87
C ILE A 339 -7.93 7.40 17.87
N ALA A 340 -8.25 7.50 19.16
CA ALA A 340 -7.46 6.88 20.21
C ALA A 340 -8.30 6.56 21.46
N PRO A 341 -7.90 5.57 22.27
CA PRO A 341 -8.53 5.29 23.56
C PRO A 341 -8.35 6.47 24.53
N GLY A 342 -9.41 6.82 25.26
CA GLY A 342 -9.33 7.79 26.34
C GLY A 342 -10.67 8.42 26.72
N ASN A 343 -10.63 9.25 27.77
CA ASN A 343 -11.81 9.96 28.28
C ASN A 343 -11.62 11.48 28.37
N HIS A 344 -10.38 11.96 28.36
CA HIS A 344 -10.08 13.36 28.57
C HIS A 344 -8.92 13.85 27.70
N LEU A 345 -9.09 15.03 27.15
CA LEU A 345 -8.09 15.83 26.46
C LEU A 345 -8.37 17.30 26.78
N ASP A 346 -7.32 18.03 27.13
CA ASP A 346 -7.37 19.47 27.32
C ASP A 346 -7.29 20.16 25.95
N GLN A 347 -8.39 20.79 25.54
CA GLN A 347 -8.50 21.44 24.24
C GLN A 347 -7.64 22.71 24.15
N MET A 348 -7.38 23.39 25.28
CA MET A 348 -6.58 24.63 25.28
C MET A 348 -5.11 24.32 24.94
N ASP A 349 -4.53 23.27 25.52
CA ASP A 349 -3.14 22.87 25.26
C ASP A 349 -2.92 22.51 23.77
N ILE A 350 -3.93 21.92 23.12
CA ILE A 350 -3.85 21.55 21.71
C ILE A 350 -3.86 22.78 20.80
N LYS A 351 -4.78 23.73 21.04
CA LYS A 351 -4.88 24.96 20.24
C LYS A 351 -3.65 25.83 20.38
N ASP A 352 -3.06 25.91 21.58
CA ASP A 352 -1.96 26.82 21.82
C ASP A 352 -0.67 26.44 21.07
N LYS A 353 -0.48 25.15 20.78
CA LYS A 353 0.72 24.62 20.12
C LYS A 353 0.59 24.52 18.59
N LEU A 354 -0.61 24.59 18.02
CA LEU A 354 -0.85 24.34 16.58
C LEU A 354 -1.14 25.63 15.75
N LYS A 355 -0.83 26.81 16.29
CA LYS A 355 -1.27 28.16 15.87
C LYS A 355 -1.09 28.58 14.39
N SER A 356 -0.47 27.81 13.50
CA SER A 356 -0.23 28.20 12.10
C SER A 356 -0.84 27.30 11.02
N ASP A 357 -1.21 26.06 11.34
CA ASP A 357 -1.63 25.07 10.33
C ASP A 357 -3.09 24.59 10.44
N LEU A 358 -3.80 24.97 11.52
CA LEU A 358 -5.18 24.53 11.80
C LEU A 358 -6.23 25.18 10.88
N ASN A 359 -5.96 26.37 10.37
CA ASN A 359 -7.01 27.16 9.70
C ASN A 359 -7.43 26.60 8.34
N LYS A 360 -6.74 25.58 7.81
CA LYS A 360 -7.00 25.04 6.47
C LYS A 360 -7.81 23.75 6.47
N TYR A 361 -7.71 22.93 7.52
CA TYR A 361 -8.30 21.58 7.53
C TYR A 361 -9.14 21.38 8.79
N ALA A 362 -10.28 20.71 8.65
CA ALA A 362 -11.08 20.33 9.80
C ALA A 362 -10.43 19.14 10.52
N ILE A 363 -10.11 19.32 11.80
CA ILE A 363 -9.48 18.27 12.61
C ILE A 363 -10.42 17.87 13.74
N SER A 364 -10.66 16.57 13.87
CA SER A 364 -11.44 15.98 14.96
C SER A 364 -10.60 14.97 15.71
N ILE A 365 -10.59 15.07 17.04
CA ILE A 365 -10.04 14.02 17.89
C ILE A 365 -11.18 13.25 18.50
N ILE A 366 -11.20 11.94 18.27
CA ILE A 366 -12.24 11.04 18.68
C ILE A 366 -11.65 10.11 19.73
N LEU A 367 -12.11 10.29 20.96
CA LEU A 367 -11.76 9.44 22.06
C LEU A 367 -12.76 8.28 22.17
N ILE A 368 -12.24 7.07 22.19
CA ILE A 368 -13.03 5.84 22.33
C ILE A 368 -12.85 5.20 23.70
N ASN A 369 -13.75 4.28 24.07
CA ASN A 369 -13.69 3.52 25.32
C ASN A 369 -12.33 2.84 25.55
N ASP A 370 -11.76 3.00 26.76
CA ASP A 370 -10.45 2.45 27.14
C ASP A 370 -10.42 0.92 27.11
N ASP A 371 -11.57 0.28 27.32
CA ASP A 371 -11.74 -1.18 27.40
C ASP A 371 -12.14 -1.82 26.06
N TRP A 372 -11.94 -1.11 24.94
CA TRP A 372 -12.27 -1.60 23.60
C TRP A 372 -11.67 -2.96 23.28
N TYR A 373 -10.50 -3.26 23.82
CA TYR A 373 -9.77 -4.50 23.55
C TYR A 373 -10.34 -5.70 24.31
N SER A 374 -10.87 -5.51 25.52
CA SER A 374 -11.48 -6.59 26.31
C SER A 374 -12.91 -6.86 25.87
N LYS A 375 -13.67 -5.81 25.56
CA LYS A 375 -15.05 -5.91 25.06
C LYS A 375 -15.11 -6.23 23.57
N ARG A 376 -14.04 -5.96 22.81
CA ARG A 376 -14.00 -6.00 21.33
C ARG A 376 -15.09 -5.12 20.68
N VAL A 377 -15.48 -4.05 21.37
CA VAL A 377 -16.49 -3.07 20.95
C VAL A 377 -15.86 -1.69 20.98
N ILE A 378 -16.19 -0.87 19.98
CA ILE A 378 -15.75 0.53 19.90
C ILE A 378 -16.96 1.44 20.16
N GLU A 379 -16.84 2.27 21.18
CA GLU A 379 -17.81 3.29 21.55
C GLU A 379 -17.11 4.65 21.58
N VAL A 380 -17.74 5.69 21.02
CA VAL A 380 -17.21 7.04 21.10
C VAL A 380 -17.57 7.64 22.45
N ASN A 381 -16.54 7.98 23.22
CA ASN A 381 -16.70 8.67 24.50
C ASN A 381 -16.81 10.18 24.31
N LYS A 382 -15.95 10.75 23.46
CA LYS A 382 -15.85 12.20 23.27
C LYS A 382 -15.32 12.53 21.89
N VAL A 383 -15.88 13.58 21.28
CA VAL A 383 -15.33 14.19 20.07
C VAL A 383 -14.88 15.60 20.43
N VAL A 384 -13.63 15.93 20.08
CA VAL A 384 -13.04 17.27 20.25
C VAL A 384 -12.78 17.82 18.86
N TYR A 385 -13.51 18.88 18.50
CA TYR A 385 -13.31 19.60 17.25
C TYR A 385 -12.24 20.67 17.42
N ILE A 386 -11.29 20.71 16.50
CA ILE A 386 -10.27 21.73 16.40
C ILE A 386 -10.55 22.50 15.11
N ASN A 387 -11.15 23.66 15.29
CA ASN A 387 -11.40 24.67 14.27
C ASN A 387 -10.54 25.89 14.56
#